data_AF-A0A518GFY5-F1
#
_entry.id   AF-A0A518GFY5-F1
#
_cell.length_a   1.000
_cell.length_b   1.000
_cell.length_c   1.000
_cell.angle_alpha   90.00
_cell.angle_beta   90.00
_cell.angle_gamma   90.00
#
_symmetry.space_group_name_H-M   'P 1'
#
loop_
_entity.id
_entity.type
_entity.pdbx_description
1 polymer ?
#
loop_
_entity_poly.entity_id
_entity_poly.type
_entity_poly.pdbx_seq_one_letter_code
_entity_poly.pdbx_strand_id
1 'polypeptide(L)'
;MWDLLNQPAVRASLAVLIMLTCIYLGWRAALALRPLTGKDDTNVDDLVRNFEEMRLEGDIDETELRSIRSVLEKTEGRRLSE
;
A
#
# COMPACT_ATOMS: atom_id res chain seq x y z
N MET A 1 29.31 34.28 13.97
CA MET A 1 28.26 33.25 13.82
C MET A 1 27.83 33.08 12.37
N TRP A 2 27.57 34.17 11.64
CA TRP A 2 27.30 34.15 10.20
C TRP A 2 28.50 33.70 9.34
N ASP A 3 29.74 33.95 9.76
CA ASP A 3 30.94 33.51 9.02
C ASP A 3 31.13 31.98 8.98
N LEU A 4 30.62 31.26 9.98
CA LEU A 4 30.64 29.79 10.00
C LEU A 4 29.69 29.21 8.95
N LEU A 5 28.54 29.85 8.72
CA LEU A 5 27.56 29.44 7.70
C LEU A 5 28.04 29.70 6.27
N ASN A 6 29.02 30.61 6.10
CA ASN A 6 29.61 30.93 4.80
C ASN A 6 30.76 29.98 4.41
N GLN A 7 31.14 29.04 5.29
CA GLN A 7 32.10 28.01 4.93
C GLN A 7 31.46 27.02 3.95
N PRO A 8 32.15 26.69 2.84
CA PRO A 8 31.60 25.80 1.81
C PRO A 8 31.26 24.41 2.34
N ALA A 9 32.04 23.90 3.32
CA ALA A 9 31.78 22.64 3.98
C ALA A 9 30.48 22.64 4.81
N VAL A 10 30.21 23.73 5.52
CA VAL A 10 28.98 23.89 6.32
C VAL A 10 27.76 24.00 5.41
N ARG A 11 27.89 24.71 4.29
CA ARG A 11 26.81 24.84 3.30
C ARG A 11 26.49 23.52 2.59
N ALA A 12 27.51 22.74 2.24
CA ALA A 12 27.35 21.42 1.62
C ALA A 12 26.68 20.42 2.58
N SER A 13 27.12 20.37 3.84
CA SER A 13 26.51 19.51 4.85
C SER A 13 25.06 19.89 5.15
N LEU A 14 24.76 21.19 5.21
CA LEU A 14 23.38 21.67 5.36
C LEU A 14 22.50 21.26 4.17
N ALA A 15 23.00 21.36 2.94
CA ALA A 15 22.27 20.94 1.74
C ALA A 15 21.96 19.44 1.75
N VAL A 16 22.93 18.61 2.14
CA VAL A 16 22.73 17.16 2.30
C VAL A 16 21.70 16.86 3.38
N LEU A 17 21.75 17.55 4.52
CA LEU A 17 20.79 17.39 5.60
C LEU A 17 19.36 17.73 5.15
N ILE A 18 19.20 18.83 4.42
CA ILE A 18 17.90 19.24 3.85
C ILE A 18 17.40 18.16 2.87
N MET A 19 18.27 17.66 1.99
CA MET A 19 17.91 16.61 1.03
C MET A 19 17.46 15.33 1.72
N LEU A 20 18.19 14.86 2.73
CA LEU A 20 17.80 13.69 3.53
C LEU A 20 16.46 13.89 4.23
N THR A 21 16.22 15.10 4.74
CA THR A 21 14.94 15.44 5.38
C THR A 21 13.79 15.37 4.38
N CYS A 22 13.96 15.92 3.17
CA CYS A 22 12.95 15.85 2.12
C CYS A 22 12.65 14.40 1.70
N ILE A 23 13.69 13.56 1.57
CA ILE A 23 13.53 12.13 1.24
C ILE A 23 12.74 11.43 2.35
N TYR A 24 13.12 11.66 3.62
CA TYR A 24 12.44 11.05 4.76
C TYR A 24 10.96 11.46 4.83
N LEU A 25 10.66 12.75 4.66
CA LEU A 25 9.29 13.25 4.65
C LEU A 25 8.49 12.70 3.46
N GLY A 26 9.08 12.65 2.27
CA GLY A 26 8.46 12.06 1.09
C GLY A 26 8.15 10.57 1.27
N TRP A 27 9.09 9.81 1.84
CA TRP A 27 8.89 8.41 2.18
C TRP A 27 7.77 8.20 3.21
N ARG A 28 7.75 9.02 4.26
CA ARG A 28 6.69 8.97 5.29
C ARG A 28 5.33 9.34 4.70
N ALA A 29 5.26 10.35 3.84
CA ALA A 29 4.05 10.72 3.12
C ALA A 29 3.59 9.60 2.19
N ALA A 30 4.51 8.97 1.45
CA ALA A 30 4.19 7.83 0.59
C ALA A 30 3.67 6.63 1.39
N LEU A 31 4.26 6.32 2.55
CA LEU A 31 3.75 5.28 3.45
C LEU A 31 2.39 5.64 4.06
N ALA A 32 2.15 6.90 4.38
CA ALA A 32 0.87 7.36 4.91
C ALA A 32 -0.24 7.37 3.83
N LEU A 33 0.13 7.59 2.57
CA LEU A 33 -0.77 7.54 1.42
C LEU A 33 -0.96 6.12 0.89
N ARG A 34 -0.02 5.20 1.16
CA ARG A 34 -0.11 3.78 0.78
C ARG A 34 -1.43 3.10 1.19
N PRO A 35 -2.00 3.30 2.39
CA PRO A 35 -3.32 2.74 2.71
C PRO A 35 -4.48 3.42 1.98
N LEU A 36 -4.30 4.65 1.46
CA LEU A 36 -5.34 5.39 0.73
C LEU A 36 -5.32 5.11 -0.78
N THR A 37 -4.14 4.81 -1.34
CA THR A 37 -3.96 4.50 -2.76
C THR A 37 -3.74 3.01 -3.03
N GLY A 38 -3.46 2.23 -1.98
CA GLY A 38 -3.33 0.79 -2.00
C GLY A 38 -4.67 0.13 -2.24
N LYS A 39 -5.03 0.04 -3.52
CA LYS A 39 -6.11 -0.78 -4.09
C LYS A 39 -5.81 -2.30 -3.96
N ASP A 40 -5.01 -2.67 -2.96
CA ASP A 40 -4.54 -4.03 -2.66
C ASP A 40 -5.11 -4.56 -1.34
N ASP A 41 -5.73 -3.69 -0.53
CA ASP A 41 -6.63 -4.12 0.55
C ASP A 41 -8.01 -4.41 -0.04
N THR A 42 -8.04 -5.23 -1.10
CA THR A 42 -9.29 -5.89 -1.44
C THR A 42 -9.47 -6.95 -0.38
N ASN A 43 -10.12 -6.54 0.72
CA ASN A 43 -10.50 -7.42 1.79
C ASN A 43 -11.19 -8.63 1.17
N VAL A 44 -10.79 -9.84 1.56
CA VAL A 44 -11.36 -11.08 1.02
C VAL A 44 -12.87 -11.06 1.19
N ASP A 45 -13.38 -10.48 2.28
CA ASP A 45 -14.80 -10.28 2.51
C ASP A 45 -15.47 -9.34 1.48
N ASP A 46 -14.81 -8.25 1.09
CA ASP A 46 -15.34 -7.32 0.07
C ASP A 46 -15.34 -7.97 -1.32
N LEU A 47 -14.34 -8.80 -1.60
CA LEU A 47 -14.24 -9.54 -2.86
C LEU A 47 -15.31 -10.64 -2.93
N VAL A 48 -15.53 -11.39 -1.83
CA VAL A 48 -16.59 -12.40 -1.72
C VAL A 48 -17.97 -11.75 -1.86
N ARG A 49 -18.20 -10.59 -1.25
CA ARG A 49 -19.47 -9.84 -1.41
C ARG A 49 -19.69 -9.42 -2.87
N ASN A 50 -18.65 -8.97 -3.57
CA ASN A 50 -18.75 -8.60 -4.98
C ASN A 50 -19.12 -9.81 -5.87
N PHE A 51 -18.51 -10.98 -5.62
CA PHE A 51 -18.89 -12.21 -6.33
C PHE A 51 -20.31 -12.70 -5.96
N GLU A 52 -20.77 -12.48 -4.74
CA GLU A 52 -22.16 -12.80 -4.37
C GLU A 52 -23.16 -11.88 -5.08
N GLU A 53 -22.83 -10.60 -5.27
CA GLU A 53 -23.61 -9.65 -6.10
C GLU A 53 -23.64 -10.10 -7.57
N MET A 54 -22.50 -10.49 -8.15
CA MET A 54 -22.44 -11.01 -9.53
C MET A 54 -23.24 -12.30 -9.72
N ARG A 55 -23.31 -13.17 -8.70
CA ARG A 55 -24.20 -14.35 -8.71
C ARG A 55 -25.67 -13.94 -8.73
N LEU A 56 -26.06 -12.95 -7.94
CA LEU A 56 -27.44 -12.46 -7.88
C LEU A 56 -27.86 -11.80 -9.21
N GLU A 57 -26.92 -11.16 -9.91
CA GLU A 57 -27.14 -10.62 -11.26
C GLU A 57 -27.19 -11.70 -12.35
N GLY A 58 -26.77 -12.94 -12.04
CA GLY A 58 -26.76 -14.07 -12.95
C GLY A 58 -25.52 -14.14 -13.86
N ASP A 59 -24.50 -13.34 -13.57
CA ASP A 59 -23.24 -13.29 -14.31
C ASP A 59 -22.31 -14.47 -14.01
N ILE A 60 -22.51 -15.14 -12.85
CA ILE A 60 -21.75 -16.33 -12.45
C ILE A 60 -22.64 -17.38 -11.78
N ASP A 61 -22.32 -18.65 -12.01
CA ASP A 61 -23.02 -19.79 -11.40
C ASP A 61 -22.52 -20.10 -9.98
N GLU A 62 -23.34 -20.80 -9.20
CA GLU A 62 -23.02 -21.26 -7.84
C GLU A 62 -21.73 -22.11 -7.80
N THR A 63 -21.47 -22.87 -8.87
CA THR A 63 -20.26 -23.69 -8.99
C THR A 63 -19.01 -22.83 -9.15
N GLU A 64 -19.11 -21.73 -9.89
CA GLU A 64 -18.03 -20.77 -10.09
C GLU A 64 -17.75 -19.97 -8.81
N LEU A 65 -18.81 -19.53 -8.11
CA LEU A 65 -18.69 -18.85 -6.82
C LEU A 65 -17.96 -19.73 -5.79
N ARG A 66 -18.29 -21.02 -5.72
CA ARG A 66 -17.64 -21.97 -4.80
C ARG A 66 -16.17 -22.17 -5.13
N SER A 67 -15.82 -22.23 -6.42
CA SER A 67 -14.44 -22.33 -6.88
C SER A 67 -13.64 -21.08 -6.47
N ILE A 68 -14.18 -19.89 -6.73
CA ILE A 68 -13.56 -18.60 -6.38
C ILE A 68 -13.34 -18.48 -4.87
N ARG A 69 -14.34 -18.84 -4.06
CA ARG A 69 -14.23 -18.85 -2.60
C ARG A 69 -13.10 -19.76 -2.10
N SER A 70 -12.98 -20.96 -2.67
CA SER A 70 -11.92 -21.90 -2.28
C SER A 70 -10.51 -21.39 -2.59
N VAL A 71 -10.34 -20.62 -3.66
CA VAL A 71 -9.06 -20.02 -4.04
C VAL A 71 -8.73 -18.83 -3.15
N LEU A 72 -9.74 -18.04 -2.77
CA LEU A 72 -9.58 -16.90 -1.87
C LEU A 72 -9.17 -17.33 -0.46
N GLU A 73 -9.87 -18.30 0.13
CA GLU A 73 -9.53 -18.87 1.45
C GLU A 73 -8.10 -19.44 1.47
N LYS A 74 -7.68 -20.11 0.39
CA LYS A 74 -6.31 -20.64 0.25
C LYS A 74 -5.25 -19.54 0.14
N THR A 75 -5.59 -18.41 -0.47
CA THR A 75 -4.67 -17.28 -0.67
C THR A 75 -4.49 -16.49 0.63
N GLU A 76 -5.56 -16.33 1.40
CA GLU A 76 -5.55 -15.68 2.71
C GLU A 76 -4.80 -16.52 3.77
N GLY A 77 -5.07 -17.83 3.83
CA GLY A 77 -4.35 -18.74 4.73
C GLY A 77 -2.84 -18.80 4.46
N ARG A 78 -2.41 -18.51 3.23
CA ARG A 78 -0.98 -18.44 2.85
C ARG A 78 -0.33 -17.13 3.30
N ARG A 79 -1.02 -15.99 3.19
CA ARG A 79 -0.56 -14.68 3.68
C ARG A 79 -0.42 -14.61 5.21
N LEU A 80 -1.17 -15.43 5.95
CA LEU A 80 -1.07 -15.53 7.42
C LEU A 80 0.04 -16.50 7.90
N SER A 81 0.67 -17.25 6.99
CA SER A 81 1.74 -18.21 7.31
C SER A 81 3.16 -17.74 6.96
N GLU A 82 3.27 -16.56 6.31
CA GLU A 82 4.53 -15.88 5.96
C GLU A 82 4.80 -14.71 6.93
#